data_AF-A0A5K1GUV6-F1
#
_entry.id   AF-A0A5K1GUV6-F1
#
_cell.length_a   1.000
_cell.length_b   1.000
_cell.length_c   1.000
_cell.angle_alpha   90.00
_cell.angle_beta   90.00
_cell.angle_gamma   90.00
#
_symmetry.space_group_name_H-M   'P 1'
#
loop_
_entity.id
_entity.type
_entity.pdbx_description
1 polymer ?
#
loop_
_entity_poly.entity_id
_entity_poly.type
_entity_poly.pdbx_seq_one_letter_code
_entity_poly.pdbx_strand_id
1 'polypeptide(L)'
;EMLVGPARAFFMDEISNGLDSSTMFKIVKFLQHMAHVMDTAMVMTLLQPSAETFELFDDVILLCQGKILYQGPREKALDFFELMGFKCPDKMNVPDFLLE
;
A
#
# COMPACT_ATOMS: atom_id res chain seq x y z
N GLU A 1 -5.95 3.89 18.56
CA GLU A 1 -5.62 5.33 18.59
C GLU A 1 -6.87 6.15 18.29
N MET A 2 -6.96 7.39 18.76
CA MET A 2 -8.14 8.24 18.57
C MET A 2 -7.75 9.47 17.73
N LEU A 3 -8.42 9.64 16.59
CA LEU A 3 -8.20 10.77 15.67
C LEU A 3 -8.82 12.04 16.27
N VAL A 4 -8.00 12.97 16.75
CA VAL A 4 -8.44 14.26 17.31
C VAL A 4 -7.59 15.39 16.75
N GLY A 5 -8.23 16.38 16.12
CA GLY A 5 -7.60 17.62 15.67
C GLY A 5 -7.48 17.76 14.14
N PRO A 6 -7.00 18.92 13.65
CA PRO A 6 -6.94 19.27 12.22
C PRO A 6 -5.75 18.63 11.49
N ALA A 7 -5.39 17.39 11.85
CA ALA A 7 -4.24 16.71 11.26
C ALA A 7 -4.49 16.48 9.76
N ARG A 8 -3.54 16.94 8.92
CA ARG A 8 -3.59 16.79 7.46
C ARG A 8 -2.79 15.59 6.96
N ALA A 9 -2.02 14.95 7.84
CA ALA A 9 -1.21 13.80 7.54
C ALA A 9 -1.38 12.74 8.66
N PHE A 10 -1.65 11.51 8.26
CA PHE A 10 -1.77 10.37 9.16
C PHE A 10 -0.70 9.33 8.81
N PHE A 11 -0.07 8.77 9.83
CA PHE A 11 0.94 7.73 9.70
C PHE A 11 0.48 6.55 10.52
N MET A 12 0.38 5.38 9.88
CA MET A 12 -0.15 4.17 10.51
C MET A 12 0.83 3.02 10.31
N ASP A 13 1.27 2.42 11.40
CA ASP A 13 2.26 1.33 11.33
C ASP A 13 1.60 -0.01 11.67
N GLU A 14 1.90 -1.02 10.85
CA GLU A 14 1.49 -2.43 11.02
C GLU A 14 -0.01 -2.66 11.28
N ILE A 15 -0.89 -1.88 10.65
CA ILE A 15 -2.35 -1.96 10.88
C ILE A 15 -2.98 -3.30 10.51
N SER A 16 -2.25 -4.17 9.82
CA SER A 16 -2.70 -5.51 9.43
C SER A 16 -2.58 -6.55 10.56
N ASN A 17 -1.85 -6.27 11.65
CA ASN A 17 -1.55 -7.27 12.67
C ASN A 17 -2.80 -7.67 13.47
N GLY A 18 -3.07 -8.98 13.56
CA GLY A 18 -4.21 -9.52 14.30
C GLY A 18 -5.57 -9.39 13.61
N LEU A 19 -5.61 -8.99 12.34
CA LEU A 19 -6.83 -8.90 11.54
C LEU A 19 -6.88 -9.98 10.46
N ASP A 20 -8.08 -10.46 10.16
CA ASP A 20 -8.32 -11.25 8.97
C ASP A 20 -8.31 -10.37 7.71
N SER A 21 -8.02 -10.97 6.55
CA SER A 21 -7.89 -10.24 5.28
C SER A 21 -9.15 -9.44 4.91
N SER A 22 -10.34 -9.91 5.29
CA SER A 22 -11.60 -9.24 4.95
C SER A 22 -11.84 -8.00 5.80
N THR A 23 -11.48 -8.06 7.08
CA THR A 23 -11.54 -6.92 8.00
C THR A 23 -10.49 -5.87 7.61
N MET A 24 -9.26 -6.32 7.32
CA MET A 24 -8.19 -5.45 6.83
C MET A 24 -8.61 -4.69 5.57
N PHE A 25 -9.15 -5.38 4.57
CA PHE A 25 -9.64 -4.75 3.34
C PHE A 25 -10.69 -3.65 3.62
N LYS A 26 -11.66 -3.93 4.50
CA LYS A 26 -12.70 -2.96 4.88
C LYS A 26 -12.10 -1.72 5.55
N ILE A 27 -11.12 -1.91 6.43
CA ILE A 27 -10.42 -0.80 7.11
C ILE A 27 -9.65 0.04 6.10
N VAL A 28 -8.81 -0.58 5.26
CA VAL A 28 -8.03 0.15 4.25
C VAL A 28 -8.93 0.91 3.29
N LYS A 29 -10.04 0.28 2.86
CA LYS A 29 -11.04 0.94 1.99
C LYS A 29 -11.69 2.14 2.67
N PHE A 30 -12.03 2.04 3.94
CA PHE A 30 -12.56 3.16 4.71
C PHE A 30 -11.52 4.29 4.85
N LEU A 31 -10.27 3.95 5.13
CA LEU A 31 -9.18 4.92 5.26
C LEU A 31 -8.89 5.64 3.94
N GLN A 32 -8.83 4.91 2.82
CA GLN A 32 -8.71 5.47 1.48
C GLN A 32 -9.82 6.50 1.22
N HIS A 33 -11.08 6.10 1.46
CA HIS A 33 -12.22 7.00 1.27
C HIS A 33 -12.12 8.25 2.16
N MET A 34 -11.72 8.08 3.42
CA MET A 34 -11.52 9.17 4.35
C MET A 34 -10.39 10.12 3.89
N ALA A 35 -9.28 9.58 3.39
CA ALA A 35 -8.17 10.35 2.84
C ALA A 35 -8.63 11.26 1.69
N HIS A 36 -9.39 10.70 0.75
CA HIS A 36 -9.93 11.44 -0.40
C HIS A 36 -10.99 12.47 -0.02
N VAL A 37 -11.91 12.13 0.90
CA VAL A 37 -12.99 13.04 1.32
C VAL A 37 -12.47 14.21 2.16
N MET A 38 -11.50 13.94 3.04
CA MET A 38 -10.95 14.95 3.94
C MET A 38 -9.78 15.74 3.33
N ASP A 39 -9.34 15.38 2.11
CA ASP A 39 -8.13 15.94 1.48
C ASP A 39 -6.91 15.84 2.41
N THR A 40 -6.66 14.62 2.90
CA THR A 40 -5.58 14.31 3.85
C THR A 40 -4.64 13.25 3.29
N ALA A 41 -3.36 13.38 3.60
CA ALA A 41 -2.36 12.39 3.24
C ALA A 41 -2.37 11.26 4.28
N MET A 42 -2.45 10.01 3.85
CA MET A 42 -2.29 8.86 4.72
C MET A 42 -1.15 7.98 4.23
N VAL A 43 -0.21 7.71 5.12
CA VAL A 43 0.88 6.76 4.90
C VAL A 43 0.67 5.60 5.84
N MET A 44 0.62 4.38 5.30
CA MET A 44 0.46 3.18 6.10
C MET A 44 1.38 2.06 5.63
N THR A 45 1.80 1.22 6.57
CA THR A 45 2.55 -0.01 6.30
C THR A 45 1.63 -1.22 6.46
N LEU A 46 1.71 -2.17 5.52
CA LEU A 46 0.98 -3.43 5.56
C LEU A 46 1.97 -4.60 5.50
N LEU A 47 1.80 -5.58 6.38
CA LEU A 47 2.48 -6.87 6.26
C LEU A 47 1.71 -7.73 5.25
N GLN A 48 2.28 -7.88 4.05
CA GLN A 48 1.77 -8.76 2.97
C GLN A 48 0.29 -8.50 2.62
N PRO A 49 0.00 -7.38 1.94
CA PRO A 49 -1.37 -7.09 1.52
C PRO A 49 -1.86 -8.14 0.51
N SER A 50 -3.14 -8.50 0.58
CA SER A 50 -3.78 -9.23 -0.51
C SER A 50 -3.80 -8.37 -1.78
N ALA A 51 -3.91 -9.00 -2.95
CA ALA A 51 -4.04 -8.28 -4.22
C ALA A 51 -5.19 -7.27 -4.19
N GLU A 52 -6.34 -7.62 -3.62
CA GLU A 52 -7.48 -6.71 -3.50
C GLU A 52 -7.18 -5.49 -2.62
N THR A 53 -6.47 -5.67 -1.50
CA THR A 53 -6.07 -4.54 -0.64
C THR A 53 -5.00 -3.69 -1.30
N PHE A 54 -4.06 -4.30 -2.01
CA PHE A 54 -3.02 -3.59 -2.77
C PHE A 54 -3.65 -2.63 -3.80
N GLU A 55 -4.73 -3.04 -4.49
CA GLU A 55 -5.43 -2.19 -5.46
C GLU A 55 -6.06 -0.91 -4.84
N LEU A 56 -6.22 -0.83 -3.52
CA LEU A 56 -6.77 0.36 -2.84
C LEU A 56 -5.75 1.49 -2.68
N PHE A 57 -4.46 1.25 -2.96
CA PHE A 57 -3.43 2.28 -2.83
C PHE A 57 -3.31 3.13 -4.09
N ASP A 58 -3.24 4.45 -3.89
CA ASP A 58 -2.96 5.41 -4.96
C ASP A 58 -1.46 5.35 -5.34
N ASP A 59 -0.60 5.51 -4.34
CA ASP A 59 0.86 5.44 -4.44
C ASP A 59 1.42 4.32 -3.56
N VAL A 60 2.56 3.76 -3.96
CA VAL A 60 3.31 2.76 -3.18
C VAL A 60 4.77 3.17 -3.02
N ILE A 61 5.34 2.82 -1.86
CA ILE A 61 6.76 2.98 -1.55
C ILE A 61 7.33 1.59 -1.27
N LEU A 62 8.26 1.14 -2.11
CA LEU A 62 8.96 -0.13 -1.92
C LEU A 62 10.31 0.13 -1.27
N LEU A 63 10.54 -0.51 -0.13
CA LEU A 63 11.75 -0.37 0.67
C LEU A 63 12.50 -1.70 0.71
N CYS A 64 13.81 -1.66 0.47
CA CYS A 64 14.72 -2.79 0.67
C CYS A 64 15.98 -2.31 1.39
N GLN A 65 16.27 -2.91 2.54
CA GLN A 65 17.46 -2.59 3.36
C GLN A 65 17.64 -1.08 3.63
N GLY A 66 16.55 -0.38 3.92
CA GLY A 66 16.56 1.07 4.20
C GLY A 66 16.68 1.97 2.97
N LYS A 67 16.62 1.41 1.75
CA LYS A 67 16.63 2.17 0.49
C LYS A 67 15.29 2.07 -0.20
N ILE A 68 14.89 3.16 -0.85
CA ILE A 68 13.70 3.20 -1.71
C ILE A 68 14.09 2.57 -3.05
N LEU A 69 13.40 1.48 -3.41
CA LEU A 69 13.51 0.87 -4.75
C LEU A 69 12.57 1.55 -5.73
N TYR A 70 11.36 1.87 -5.27
CA TYR A 70 10.32 2.52 -6.06
C TYR A 70 9.47 3.42 -5.16
N GLN A 71 9.07 4.57 -5.68
CA GLN A 71 8.09 5.46 -5.07
C GLN A 71 7.26 6.11 -6.18
N GLY A 72 5.95 5.94 -6.11
CA GLY A 72 5.03 6.57 -7.05
C GLY A 72 3.74 5.77 -7.25
N PRO A 73 3.01 6.05 -8.34
CA PRO A 73 1.71 5.44 -8.59
C PRO A 73 1.80 3.93 -8.63
N ARG A 74 0.89 3.26 -7.93
CA ARG A 74 0.85 1.79 -7.88
C ARG A 74 0.84 1.16 -9.27
N GLU A 75 0.04 1.71 -10.17
CA GLU A 75 -0.13 1.23 -11.55
C GLU A 75 1.16 1.25 -12.38
N LYS A 76 2.15 2.08 -11.98
CA LYS A 76 3.43 2.24 -12.68
C LYS A 76 4.56 1.39 -12.09
N ALA A 77 4.32 0.71 -10.97
CA ALA A 77 5.33 -0.11 -10.32
C ALA A 77 5.79 -1.26 -11.25
N LEU A 78 4.85 -2.00 -11.88
CA LEU A 78 5.20 -3.11 -12.77
C LEU A 78 6.01 -2.66 -13.98
N ASP A 79 5.57 -1.59 -14.66
CA ASP A 79 6.28 -1.01 -15.81
C ASP A 79 7.73 -0.67 -15.44
N PHE A 80 7.95 -0.11 -14.24
CA PHE A 80 9.27 0.26 -13.73
C PHE A 80 10.20 -0.95 -13.57
N PHE A 81 9.71 -2.04 -12.97
CA PHE A 81 10.51 -3.26 -12.80
C PHE A 81 10.74 -4.01 -14.11
N GLU A 82 9.77 -3.99 -15.02
CA GLU A 82 9.92 -4.59 -16.35
C GLU A 82 11.02 -3.89 -17.17
N LEU A 83 11.13 -2.56 -17.08
CA LEU A 83 12.22 -1.80 -17.69
C LEU A 83 13.61 -2.15 -17.13
N MET A 84 13.68 -2.64 -15.89
CA MET A 84 14.91 -3.14 -15.26
C MET A 84 15.20 -4.61 -15.59
N GLY A 85 14.33 -5.28 -16.35
CA GLY A 85 14.47 -6.68 -16.75
C GLY A 85 13.77 -7.68 -15.83
N PHE A 86 13.00 -7.23 -14.84
CA PHE A 86 12.22 -8.10 -13.96
C PHE A 86 10.78 -8.21 -14.48
N LYS A 87 10.35 -9.42 -14.85
CA LYS A 87 8.98 -9.66 -15.32
C LYS A 87 8.18 -10.42 -14.27
N CYS A 88 6.98 -9.93 -14.01
CA CYS A 88 6.02 -10.63 -13.15
C CYS A 88 5.60 -11.96 -13.80
N PRO A 89 5.76 -13.11 -13.13
CA PRO A 89 5.29 -14.39 -13.64
C PRO A 89 3.75 -14.44 -13.76
N ASP A 90 3.21 -15.13 -14.77
CA ASP A 90 1.76 -15.18 -15.07
C ASP A 90 0.89 -15.70 -13.91
N LYS A 91 1.46 -16.47 -12.98
CA LYS A 91 0.75 -17.11 -11.85
C LYS A 91 0.95 -16.36 -10.53
N MET A 92 1.73 -15.29 -10.54
CA MET A 92 2.07 -14.52 -9.35
C MET A 92 1.23 -13.24 -9.33
N ASN A 93 0.76 -12.85 -8.15
CA ASN A 93 0.11 -11.57 -8.02
C ASN A 93 1.15 -10.45 -7.90
N VAL A 94 0.74 -9.22 -8.22
CA VAL A 94 1.60 -8.03 -8.22
C VAL A 94 2.24 -7.74 -6.86
N PRO A 95 1.50 -7.69 -5.73
CA PRO A 95 2.14 -7.37 -4.46
C PRO A 95 3.16 -8.42 -4.04
N ASP A 96 2.94 -9.71 -4.29
CA ASP A 96 3.92 -10.75 -4.00
C ASP A 96 5.17 -10.56 -4.88
N PHE A 97 5.00 -10.28 -6.19
CA PHE A 97 6.13 -10.03 -7.10
C PHE A 97 6.98 -8.83 -6.67
N LEU A 98 6.35 -7.76 -6.18
CA LEU A 98 7.06 -6.55 -5.74
C LEU A 98 7.79 -6.73 -4.39
N LEU A 99 7.47 -7.79 -3.64
CA LEU A 99 8.06 -8.09 -2.34
C LEU A 99 9.14 -9.20 -2.36
N GLU A 100 9.22 -10.00 -3.43
CA GLU A 100 10.29 -10.98 -3.68
C GLU A 100 11.56 -10.34 -4.26
#